data_AF-K2NB20-F1
#
_entry.id   AF-K2NB20-F1
#
_cell.length_a   1.000
_cell.length_b   1.000
_cell.length_c   1.000
_cell.angle_alpha   90.00
_cell.angle_beta   90.00
_cell.angle_gamma   90.00
#
_symmetry.space_group_name_H-M   'P 1'
#
loop_
_entity.id
_entity.type
_entity.pdbx_description
1 polymer ?
#
loop_
_entity_poly.entity_id
_entity_poly.type
_entity_poly.pdbx_seq_one_letter_code
_entity_poly.pdbx_strand_id
1 'polypeptide(L)'
;IQDVLLMEDALFAASARERMKLKSNPVANASKISALEEEMDQRAHVLAKQLHAKERTFLDPEPEGVPLELLALNENEAFQELERELRALNHKPRKDAKAIVALENDLLDRTHVLARELKDNERNIFLDPQPEGVPVSELSLDLDEPFHTMEVERLRLRHEDPRAHAAKIKELENALNDRAQELARLQLRKERAFQDPEPFGFSLEELGLGFDDAVVRGEAQLRDLRKEPKKNAAAIKATEDEISKLVRDIARKKAALDRAFLDPEPEGRLVGELPLDEDKSFVAMDTKRRQLLRRDEDPSKVKALEEEMNDVAHEIARALNAKERLDYLGASPCGVLLEDLPLDLDQEFRELEAKRQQLRRDPRRKAALEEVEAALNARTEEIARRQLAGDRGYLDPAPAGVPLSLLPLEKDASFQALEAKRAQLKKYPQRNAKSIRDVEDDLNDRAVELADELKAVEREKFLNPKPNGVPIDDVPINNDGPFRDMEIQRLLLREEPIKNATAISNLEDAMNERALELAANVLAEER
;
A
#
# COMPACT_ATOMS: atom_id res chain seq x y z
N ILE A 1 18.29 -66.54 -21.71
CA ILE A 1 19.12 -67.71 -21.28
C ILE A 1 19.64 -68.53 -22.47
N GLN A 2 18.95 -68.59 -23.63
CA GLN A 2 19.45 -69.33 -24.81
C GLN A 2 20.82 -68.86 -25.33
N ASP A 3 21.19 -67.59 -25.11
CA ASP A 3 22.45 -67.02 -25.62
C ASP A 3 23.65 -67.17 -24.67
N VAL A 4 23.41 -67.57 -23.41
CA VAL A 4 24.49 -67.81 -22.43
C VAL A 4 24.94 -69.25 -22.58
N LEU A 5 26.19 -69.47 -23.01
CA LEU A 5 26.81 -70.79 -23.15
C LEU A 5 27.15 -71.38 -21.77
N LEU A 6 26.12 -71.66 -20.96
CA LEU A 6 26.24 -72.09 -19.57
C LEU A 6 27.11 -73.34 -19.38
N MET A 7 27.13 -74.24 -20.38
CA MET A 7 27.91 -75.48 -20.34
C MET A 7 29.41 -75.29 -20.67
N GLU A 8 29.82 -74.12 -21.15
CA GLU A 8 31.23 -73.77 -21.32
C GLU A 8 31.87 -73.32 -20.00
N ASP A 9 31.05 -72.86 -19.04
CA ASP A 9 31.52 -72.54 -17.71
C ASP A 9 31.79 -73.82 -16.91
N ALA A 10 33.04 -73.99 -16.47
CA ALA A 10 33.48 -75.22 -15.79
C ALA A 10 32.74 -75.49 -14.48
N LEU A 11 32.36 -74.44 -13.74
CA LEU A 11 31.64 -74.55 -12.47
C LEU A 11 30.18 -74.92 -12.70
N PHE A 12 29.47 -74.22 -13.58
CA PHE A 12 28.09 -74.56 -13.94
C PHE A 12 28.00 -75.97 -14.53
N ALA A 13 28.93 -76.35 -15.41
CA ALA A 13 28.97 -77.68 -16.01
C ALA A 13 29.29 -78.81 -15.02
N ALA A 14 30.00 -78.51 -13.92
CA ALA A 14 30.25 -79.46 -12.84
C ALA A 14 28.98 -79.67 -12.00
N SER A 15 28.34 -78.59 -11.55
CA SER A 15 27.09 -78.63 -10.78
C SER A 15 25.94 -79.27 -11.59
N ALA A 16 25.85 -79.01 -12.90
CA ALA A 16 24.89 -79.65 -13.79
C ALA A 16 25.09 -81.18 -13.89
N ARG A 17 26.35 -81.64 -13.96
CA ARG A 17 26.69 -83.07 -13.97
C ARG A 17 26.39 -83.73 -12.63
N GLU A 18 26.63 -83.04 -11.52
CA GLU A 18 26.33 -83.53 -10.18
C GLU A 18 24.82 -83.64 -9.93
N ARG A 19 24.06 -82.62 -10.32
CA ARG A 19 22.59 -82.64 -10.31
C ARG A 19 22.04 -83.82 -11.11
N MET A 20 22.60 -84.08 -12.29
CA MET A 20 22.19 -85.21 -13.13
C MET A 20 22.41 -86.56 -12.45
N LYS A 21 23.49 -86.72 -11.68
CA LYS A 21 23.76 -87.94 -10.89
C LYS A 21 22.77 -88.10 -9.74
N LEU A 22 22.46 -87.02 -9.03
CA LEU A 22 21.57 -87.05 -7.85
C LEU A 22 20.10 -87.27 -8.23
N LYS A 23 19.71 -86.93 -9.46
CA LYS A 23 18.38 -87.22 -10.04
C LYS A 23 18.06 -88.71 -10.19
N SER A 24 19.02 -89.63 -10.00
CA SER A 24 18.74 -91.07 -9.98
C SER A 24 17.87 -91.49 -8.79
N ASN A 25 17.89 -90.73 -7.68
CA ASN A 25 16.98 -90.89 -6.54
C ASN A 25 16.51 -89.52 -6.02
N PRO A 26 15.51 -88.91 -6.68
CA PRO A 26 15.15 -87.51 -6.46
C PRO A 26 14.52 -87.26 -5.09
N VAL A 27 13.81 -88.24 -4.52
CA VAL A 27 13.15 -88.11 -3.21
C VAL A 27 14.17 -88.09 -2.08
N ALA A 28 15.19 -88.95 -2.12
CA ALA A 28 16.23 -89.00 -1.10
C ALA A 28 17.22 -87.81 -1.18
N ASN A 29 17.40 -87.24 -2.38
CA ASN A 29 18.37 -86.18 -2.65
C ASN A 29 17.73 -84.78 -2.82
N ALA A 30 16.45 -84.62 -2.50
CA ALA A 30 15.69 -83.40 -2.79
C ALA A 30 16.38 -82.11 -2.30
N SER A 31 16.90 -82.09 -1.06
CA SER A 31 17.60 -80.93 -0.50
C SER A 31 18.91 -80.61 -1.22
N LYS A 32 19.68 -81.63 -1.62
CA LYS A 32 20.94 -81.46 -2.35
C LYS A 32 20.70 -81.01 -3.79
N ILE A 33 19.64 -81.50 -4.42
CA ILE A 33 19.22 -81.07 -5.75
C ILE A 33 18.80 -79.59 -5.71
N SER A 34 18.00 -79.18 -4.70
CA SER A 34 17.60 -77.78 -4.53
C SER A 34 18.80 -76.86 -4.32
N ALA A 35 19.73 -77.23 -3.43
CA ALA A 35 20.93 -76.43 -3.19
C ALA A 35 21.83 -76.30 -4.43
N LEU A 36 21.97 -77.37 -5.23
CA LEU A 36 22.69 -77.32 -6.51
C LEU A 36 21.95 -76.50 -7.57
N GLU A 37 20.62 -76.56 -7.61
CA GLU A 37 19.81 -75.72 -8.49
C GLU A 37 19.98 -74.24 -8.13
N GLU A 38 19.95 -73.89 -6.84
CA GLU A 38 20.24 -72.54 -6.35
C GLU A 38 21.66 -72.07 -6.72
N GLU A 39 22.69 -72.92 -6.56
CA GLU A 39 24.06 -72.60 -6.95
C GLU A 39 24.20 -72.42 -8.47
N MET A 40 23.57 -73.30 -9.25
CA MET A 40 23.53 -73.20 -10.71
C MET A 40 22.85 -71.91 -11.15
N ASP A 41 21.73 -71.54 -10.53
CA ASP A 41 20.99 -70.31 -10.83
C ASP A 41 21.82 -69.06 -10.48
N GLN A 42 22.48 -69.05 -9.31
CA GLN A 42 23.42 -67.99 -8.93
C GLN A 42 24.58 -67.86 -9.93
N ARG A 43 25.16 -69.00 -10.38
CA ARG A 43 26.24 -68.99 -11.36
C ARG A 43 25.76 -68.50 -12.73
N ALA A 44 24.56 -68.90 -13.16
CA ALA A 44 23.94 -68.40 -14.38
C ALA A 44 23.72 -66.88 -14.33
N HIS A 45 23.28 -66.34 -13.19
CA HIS A 45 23.17 -64.88 -13.00
C HIS A 45 24.52 -64.17 -13.10
N VAL A 46 25.59 -64.73 -12.53
CA VAL A 46 26.95 -64.16 -12.64
C VAL A 46 27.42 -64.15 -14.10
N LEU A 47 27.21 -65.25 -14.83
CA LEU A 47 27.59 -65.35 -16.24
C LEU A 47 26.78 -64.38 -17.12
N ALA A 48 25.49 -64.22 -16.85
CA ALA A 48 24.65 -63.24 -17.55
C ALA A 48 25.16 -61.80 -17.32
N LYS A 49 25.50 -61.45 -16.07
CA LYS A 49 26.10 -60.13 -15.75
C LYS A 49 27.42 -59.90 -16.49
N GLN A 50 28.29 -60.91 -16.53
CA GLN A 50 29.56 -60.83 -17.26
C GLN A 50 29.37 -60.69 -18.77
N LEU A 51 28.38 -61.37 -19.34
CA LEU A 51 28.04 -61.25 -20.75
C LEU A 51 27.55 -59.83 -21.07
N HIS A 52 26.57 -59.31 -20.33
CA HIS A 52 26.07 -57.96 -20.54
C HIS A 52 27.17 -56.91 -20.37
N ALA A 53 28.05 -57.05 -19.38
CA ALA A 53 29.19 -56.13 -19.20
C ALA A 53 30.16 -56.12 -20.40
N LYS A 54 30.31 -57.25 -21.11
CA LYS A 54 31.12 -57.33 -22.34
C LYS A 54 30.38 -56.80 -23.56
N GLU A 55 29.10 -57.09 -23.67
CA GLU A 55 28.27 -56.69 -24.83
C GLU A 55 27.99 -55.19 -24.81
N ARG A 56 27.91 -54.57 -23.63
CA ARG A 56 27.56 -53.15 -23.44
C ARG A 56 28.76 -52.20 -23.38
N THR A 57 29.98 -52.64 -23.68
CA THR A 57 31.19 -51.80 -23.53
C THR A 57 31.22 -50.57 -24.44
N PHE A 58 30.44 -50.58 -25.52
CA PHE A 58 30.33 -49.45 -26.45
C PHE A 58 29.37 -48.36 -25.95
N LEU A 59 28.56 -48.64 -24.91
CA LEU A 59 27.63 -47.69 -24.34
C LEU A 59 28.37 -46.62 -23.51
N ASP A 60 27.81 -45.42 -23.48
CA ASP A 60 28.21 -44.38 -22.53
C ASP A 60 28.05 -44.93 -21.09
N PRO A 61 29.07 -44.88 -20.22
CA PRO A 61 28.94 -45.30 -18.82
C PRO A 61 27.93 -44.48 -18.01
N GLU A 62 27.72 -43.21 -18.38
CA GLU A 62 26.85 -42.27 -17.67
C GLU A 62 25.96 -41.47 -18.65
N PRO A 63 25.06 -42.14 -19.41
CA PRO A 63 24.16 -41.45 -20.34
C PRO A 63 23.31 -40.40 -19.61
N GLU A 64 23.33 -39.16 -20.09
CA GLU A 64 22.66 -38.01 -19.44
C GLU A 64 23.09 -37.81 -17.96
N GLY A 65 24.30 -38.29 -17.63
CA GLY A 65 24.90 -38.30 -16.28
C GLY A 65 24.36 -39.38 -15.35
N VAL A 66 23.54 -40.31 -15.83
CA VAL A 66 22.98 -41.41 -15.03
C VAL A 66 23.84 -42.66 -15.21
N PRO A 67 24.41 -43.26 -14.13
CA PRO A 67 25.15 -44.51 -14.24
C PRO A 67 24.33 -45.64 -14.86
N LEU A 68 24.91 -46.36 -15.84
CA LEU A 68 24.25 -47.47 -16.55
C LEU A 68 23.65 -48.54 -15.62
N GLU A 69 24.23 -48.76 -14.45
CA GLU A 69 23.75 -49.73 -13.46
C GLU A 69 22.38 -49.38 -12.85
N LEU A 70 22.01 -48.09 -12.87
CA LEU A 70 20.72 -47.60 -12.39
C LEU A 70 19.63 -47.68 -13.47
N LEU A 71 20.03 -47.89 -14.73
CA LEU A 71 19.08 -48.12 -15.82
C LEU A 71 18.63 -49.57 -15.81
N ALA A 72 17.31 -49.79 -15.74
CA ALA A 72 16.67 -51.10 -15.83
C ALA A 72 16.69 -51.67 -17.26
N LEU A 73 17.87 -51.68 -17.92
CA LEU A 73 18.08 -52.14 -19.30
C LEU A 73 17.62 -53.59 -19.50
N ASN A 74 17.77 -54.43 -18.46
CA ASN A 74 17.37 -55.84 -18.48
C ASN A 74 15.85 -56.05 -18.30
N GLU A 75 15.08 -54.98 -18.12
CA GLU A 75 13.61 -55.01 -18.01
C GLU A 75 12.95 -54.29 -19.19
N ASN A 76 13.72 -53.55 -20.00
CA ASN A 76 13.23 -52.85 -21.17
C ASN A 76 13.19 -53.78 -22.40
N GLU A 77 12.01 -54.25 -22.77
CA GLU A 77 11.82 -55.17 -23.92
C GLU A 77 12.42 -54.62 -25.22
N ALA A 78 12.17 -53.35 -25.55
CA ALA A 78 12.70 -52.74 -26.76
C ALA A 78 14.24 -52.71 -26.78
N PHE A 79 14.88 -52.46 -25.63
CA PHE A 79 16.33 -52.53 -25.51
C PHE A 79 16.85 -53.98 -25.70
N GLN A 80 16.17 -54.95 -25.09
CA GLN A 80 16.53 -56.37 -25.21
C GLN A 80 16.36 -56.91 -26.62
N GLU A 81 15.37 -56.42 -27.38
CA GLU A 81 15.18 -56.76 -28.79
C GLU A 81 16.37 -56.30 -29.62
N LEU A 82 16.79 -55.04 -29.46
CA LEU A 82 17.97 -54.49 -30.13
C LEU A 82 19.25 -55.25 -29.74
N GLU A 83 19.42 -55.60 -28.46
CA GLU A 83 20.56 -56.42 -28.03
C GLU A 83 20.55 -57.81 -28.67
N ARG A 84 19.37 -58.44 -28.82
CA ARG A 84 19.24 -59.75 -29.46
C ARG A 84 19.58 -59.69 -30.94
N GLU A 85 19.14 -58.64 -31.62
CA GLU A 85 19.51 -58.37 -33.02
C GLU A 85 21.03 -58.16 -33.15
N LEU A 86 21.64 -57.44 -32.20
CA LEU A 86 23.08 -57.18 -32.20
C LEU A 86 23.87 -58.48 -32.01
N ARG A 87 23.46 -59.32 -31.07
CA ARG A 87 24.05 -60.66 -30.88
C ARG A 87 23.94 -61.51 -32.14
N ALA A 88 22.78 -61.48 -32.82
CA ALA A 88 22.56 -62.25 -34.04
C ALA A 88 23.52 -61.83 -35.18
N LEU A 89 23.73 -60.52 -35.36
CA LEU A 89 24.66 -59.98 -36.36
C LEU A 89 26.12 -60.25 -35.99
N ASN A 90 26.45 -60.24 -34.69
CA ASN A 90 27.79 -60.53 -34.19
C ASN A 90 28.25 -61.99 -34.42
N HIS A 91 27.37 -62.91 -34.85
CA HIS A 91 27.78 -64.24 -35.32
C HIS A 91 28.54 -64.20 -36.66
N LYS A 92 28.36 -63.16 -37.50
CA LYS A 92 29.05 -63.00 -38.80
C LYS A 92 29.56 -61.56 -39.00
N PRO A 93 30.47 -61.07 -38.14
CA PRO A 93 30.75 -59.64 -37.99
C PRO A 93 31.37 -58.99 -39.25
N ARG A 94 32.09 -59.77 -40.07
CA ARG A 94 32.71 -59.26 -41.31
C ARG A 94 31.70 -58.94 -42.42
N LYS A 95 30.55 -59.62 -42.46
CA LYS A 95 29.53 -59.43 -43.49
C LYS A 95 28.59 -58.27 -43.14
N ASP A 96 28.35 -58.09 -41.85
CA ASP A 96 27.27 -57.25 -41.33
C ASP A 96 27.78 -56.01 -40.57
N ALA A 97 29.05 -55.65 -40.75
CA ALA A 97 29.72 -54.56 -40.02
C ALA A 97 28.97 -53.22 -40.00
N LYS A 98 28.32 -52.83 -41.11
CA LYS A 98 27.52 -51.60 -41.17
C LYS A 98 26.24 -51.69 -40.32
N ALA A 99 25.61 -52.85 -40.28
CA ALA A 99 24.39 -53.08 -39.50
C ALA A 99 24.71 -53.15 -38.00
N ILE A 100 25.87 -53.73 -37.64
CA ILE A 100 26.37 -53.74 -36.26
C ILE A 100 26.55 -52.30 -35.74
N VAL A 101 27.28 -51.45 -36.48
CA VAL A 101 27.49 -50.05 -36.06
C VAL A 101 26.18 -49.26 -35.99
N ALA A 102 25.25 -49.48 -36.93
CA ALA A 102 23.94 -48.84 -36.87
C ALA A 102 23.19 -49.22 -35.59
N LEU A 103 23.18 -50.50 -35.24
CA LEU A 103 22.48 -51.00 -34.07
C LEU A 103 23.17 -50.65 -32.75
N GLU A 104 24.51 -50.52 -32.74
CA GLU A 104 25.26 -49.93 -31.62
C GLU A 104 24.84 -48.47 -31.39
N ASN A 105 24.67 -47.68 -32.46
CA ASN A 105 24.15 -46.31 -32.34
C ASN A 105 22.69 -46.28 -31.86
N ASP A 106 21.84 -47.17 -32.37
CA ASP A 106 20.44 -47.26 -31.92
C ASP A 106 20.34 -47.62 -30.43
N LEU A 107 21.22 -48.52 -29.95
CA LEU A 107 21.33 -48.87 -28.52
C LEU A 107 21.85 -47.69 -27.69
N LEU A 108 22.85 -46.94 -28.19
CA LEU A 108 23.35 -45.71 -27.57
C LEU A 108 22.22 -44.67 -27.43
N ASP A 109 21.54 -44.34 -28.53
CA ASP A 109 20.44 -43.38 -28.52
C ASP A 109 19.32 -43.84 -27.57
N ARG A 110 19.00 -45.14 -27.57
CA ARG A 110 18.02 -45.72 -26.65
C ARG A 110 18.45 -45.59 -25.19
N THR A 111 19.73 -45.78 -24.86
CA THR A 111 20.21 -45.56 -23.48
C THR A 111 20.07 -44.12 -23.01
N HIS A 112 20.36 -43.14 -23.86
CA HIS A 112 20.13 -41.72 -23.53
C HIS A 112 18.64 -41.40 -23.33
N VAL A 113 17.77 -41.96 -24.17
CA VAL A 113 16.31 -41.83 -24.01
C VAL A 113 15.86 -42.41 -22.66
N LEU A 114 16.31 -43.62 -22.32
CA LEU A 114 15.95 -44.26 -21.05
C LEU A 114 16.48 -43.50 -19.83
N ALA A 115 17.68 -42.94 -19.92
CA ALA A 115 18.24 -42.11 -18.85
C ALA A 115 17.41 -40.84 -18.63
N ARG A 116 17.01 -40.15 -19.71
CA ARG A 116 16.13 -38.97 -19.63
C ARG A 116 14.76 -39.30 -19.05
N GLU A 117 14.14 -40.37 -19.54
CA GLU A 117 12.84 -40.86 -19.02
C GLU A 117 12.93 -41.19 -17.53
N LEU A 118 14.02 -41.83 -17.08
CA LEU A 118 14.24 -42.13 -15.66
C LEU A 118 14.33 -40.84 -14.82
N LYS A 119 15.14 -39.87 -15.26
CA LYS A 119 15.28 -38.58 -14.55
C LYS A 119 13.95 -37.86 -14.46
N ASP A 120 13.22 -37.71 -15.57
CA ASP A 120 11.94 -37.02 -15.60
C ASP A 120 10.90 -37.70 -14.69
N ASN A 121 10.81 -39.03 -14.74
CA ASN A 121 9.92 -39.78 -13.88
C ASN A 121 10.27 -39.64 -12.40
N GLU A 122 11.56 -39.66 -12.06
CA GLU A 122 12.02 -39.52 -10.67
C GLU A 122 11.85 -38.10 -10.15
N ARG A 123 12.14 -37.07 -10.97
CA ARG A 123 11.89 -35.66 -10.67
C ARG A 123 10.44 -35.40 -10.29
N ASN A 124 9.49 -35.98 -11.04
CA ASN A 124 8.05 -35.84 -10.81
C ASN A 124 7.56 -36.41 -9.47
N ILE A 125 8.37 -37.21 -8.76
CA ILE A 125 7.99 -37.82 -7.48
C ILE A 125 8.15 -36.84 -6.31
N PHE A 126 9.15 -35.95 -6.36
CA PHE A 126 9.56 -35.18 -5.19
C PHE A 126 9.79 -33.69 -5.45
N LEU A 127 10.05 -33.27 -6.69
CA LEU A 127 10.22 -31.85 -6.99
C LEU A 127 8.87 -31.13 -6.98
N ASP A 128 8.87 -29.91 -6.46
CA ASP A 128 7.84 -28.93 -6.74
C ASP A 128 7.71 -28.76 -8.27
N PRO A 129 6.52 -28.96 -8.87
CA PRO A 129 6.34 -28.79 -10.31
C PRO A 129 6.60 -27.37 -10.81
N GLN A 130 6.44 -26.35 -9.94
CA GLN A 130 6.57 -24.93 -10.29
C GLN A 130 7.31 -24.14 -9.21
N PRO A 131 8.60 -24.41 -8.95
CA PRO A 131 9.40 -23.64 -7.99
C PRO A 131 9.35 -22.14 -8.33
N GLU A 132 8.92 -21.31 -7.37
CA GLU A 132 8.74 -19.86 -7.53
C GLU A 132 7.79 -19.47 -8.70
N GLY A 133 6.90 -20.39 -9.12
CA GLY A 133 5.99 -20.22 -10.26
C GLY A 133 6.62 -20.55 -11.62
N VAL A 134 7.86 -21.04 -11.67
CA VAL A 134 8.53 -21.44 -12.92
C VAL A 134 8.43 -22.96 -13.10
N PRO A 135 7.87 -23.48 -14.19
CA PRO A 135 7.83 -24.92 -14.45
C PRO A 135 9.22 -25.56 -14.44
N VAL A 136 9.34 -26.73 -13.80
CA VAL A 136 10.61 -27.50 -13.76
C VAL A 136 11.18 -27.77 -15.16
N SER A 137 10.32 -27.97 -16.17
CA SER A 137 10.73 -28.18 -17.55
C SER A 137 11.38 -26.96 -18.22
N GLU A 138 11.19 -25.75 -17.66
CA GLU A 138 11.81 -24.52 -18.14
C GLU A 138 13.13 -24.24 -17.40
N LEU A 139 13.41 -24.95 -16.31
CA LEU A 139 14.66 -24.84 -15.58
C LEU A 139 15.75 -25.71 -16.24
N SER A 140 16.95 -25.15 -16.36
CA SER A 140 18.12 -25.86 -16.88
C SER A 140 18.78 -26.74 -15.80
N LEU A 141 18.00 -27.62 -15.16
CA LEU A 141 18.47 -28.47 -14.06
C LEU A 141 19.65 -29.37 -14.46
N ASP A 142 19.63 -29.89 -15.69
CA ASP A 142 20.68 -30.77 -16.21
C ASP A 142 22.03 -30.07 -16.44
N LEU A 143 22.04 -28.74 -16.51
CA LEU A 143 23.26 -27.94 -16.64
C LEU A 143 23.83 -27.53 -15.28
N ASP A 144 23.10 -27.75 -14.18
CA ASP A 144 23.53 -27.43 -12.83
C ASP A 144 24.22 -28.64 -12.18
N GLU A 145 25.55 -28.59 -12.11
CA GLU A 145 26.36 -29.68 -11.56
C GLU A 145 25.98 -30.04 -10.11
N PRO A 146 25.75 -29.09 -9.18
CA PRO A 146 25.34 -29.42 -7.82
C PRO A 146 24.00 -30.16 -7.77
N PHE A 147 23.01 -29.71 -8.56
CA PHE A 147 21.74 -30.40 -8.68
C PHE A 147 21.93 -31.82 -9.21
N HIS A 148 22.71 -31.97 -10.28
CA HIS A 148 22.97 -33.25 -10.90
C HIS A 148 23.64 -34.27 -9.94
N THR A 149 24.66 -33.83 -9.20
CA THR A 149 25.36 -34.69 -8.23
C THR A 149 24.43 -35.20 -7.13
N MET A 150 23.57 -34.34 -6.58
CA MET A 150 22.56 -34.74 -5.58
C MET A 150 21.48 -35.65 -6.17
N GLU A 151 21.07 -35.40 -7.42
CA GLU A 151 20.09 -36.21 -8.13
C GLU A 151 20.59 -37.65 -8.33
N VAL A 152 21.84 -37.82 -8.76
CA VAL A 152 22.46 -39.15 -8.92
C VAL A 152 22.64 -39.86 -7.58
N GLU A 153 23.05 -39.15 -6.52
CA GLU A 153 23.13 -39.73 -5.17
C GLU A 153 21.76 -40.25 -4.71
N ARG A 154 20.69 -39.47 -4.94
CA ARG A 154 19.33 -39.89 -4.62
C ARG A 154 18.92 -41.14 -5.40
N LEU A 155 19.22 -41.18 -6.71
CA LEU A 155 18.91 -42.35 -7.55
C LEU A 155 19.62 -43.61 -7.03
N ARG A 156 20.89 -43.52 -6.63
CA ARG A 156 21.64 -44.65 -6.05
C ARG A 156 20.99 -45.15 -4.76
N LEU A 157 20.70 -44.26 -3.81
CA LEU A 157 20.09 -44.64 -2.52
C LEU A 157 18.69 -45.26 -2.70
N ARG A 158 17.91 -44.78 -3.67
CA ARG A 158 16.62 -45.39 -4.02
C ARG A 158 16.76 -46.75 -4.69
N HIS A 159 17.78 -46.92 -5.52
CA HIS A 159 18.02 -48.22 -6.17
C HIS A 159 18.52 -49.28 -5.17
N GLU A 160 19.31 -48.89 -4.16
CA GLU A 160 19.87 -49.80 -3.15
C GLU A 160 18.83 -50.28 -2.13
N ASP A 161 18.32 -49.39 -1.28
CA ASP A 161 17.27 -49.70 -0.29
C ASP A 161 16.53 -48.41 0.12
N PRO A 162 15.37 -48.11 -0.51
CA PRO A 162 14.59 -46.92 -0.18
C PRO A 162 14.18 -46.81 1.29
N ARG A 163 14.01 -47.95 1.98
CA ARG A 163 13.53 -47.97 3.37
C ARG A 163 14.67 -47.72 4.34
N ALA A 164 15.82 -48.35 4.11
CA ALA A 164 17.00 -48.12 4.95
C ALA A 164 17.54 -46.68 4.79
N HIS A 165 17.44 -46.10 3.60
CA HIS A 165 17.96 -44.77 3.29
C HIS A 165 16.91 -43.65 3.33
N ALA A 166 15.71 -43.91 3.85
CA ALA A 166 14.58 -42.98 3.79
C ALA A 166 14.90 -41.56 4.32
N ALA A 167 15.65 -41.45 5.42
CA ALA A 167 16.03 -40.15 5.98
C ALA A 167 16.95 -39.35 5.04
N LYS A 168 18.00 -40.01 4.51
CA LYS A 168 18.97 -39.38 3.60
C LYS A 168 18.35 -39.03 2.25
N ILE A 169 17.46 -39.88 1.73
CA ILE A 169 16.66 -39.59 0.53
C ILE A 169 15.83 -38.34 0.78
N LYS A 170 15.15 -38.23 1.93
CA LYS A 170 14.33 -37.06 2.22
C LYS A 170 15.16 -35.78 2.34
N GLU A 171 16.34 -35.85 2.94
CA GLU A 171 17.29 -34.73 2.98
C GLU A 171 17.72 -34.27 1.57
N LEU A 172 18.07 -35.22 0.69
CA LEU A 172 18.42 -34.90 -0.70
C LEU A 172 17.24 -34.33 -1.48
N GLU A 173 16.02 -34.85 -1.28
CA GLU A 173 14.81 -34.31 -1.91
C GLU A 173 14.55 -32.86 -1.50
N ASN A 174 14.75 -32.52 -0.22
CA ASN A 174 14.64 -31.14 0.24
C ASN A 174 15.73 -30.25 -0.39
N ALA A 175 16.99 -30.71 -0.38
CA ALA A 175 18.11 -29.95 -0.95
C ALA A 175 17.97 -29.73 -2.47
N LEU A 176 17.44 -30.72 -3.20
CA LEU A 176 17.13 -30.61 -4.63
C LEU A 176 16.00 -29.61 -4.88
N ASN A 177 14.95 -29.60 -4.06
CA ASN A 177 13.90 -28.58 -4.13
C ASN A 177 14.43 -27.17 -3.85
N ASP A 178 15.26 -27.02 -2.82
CA ASP A 178 15.89 -25.74 -2.48
C ASP A 178 16.76 -25.24 -3.65
N ARG A 179 17.55 -26.13 -4.26
CA ARG A 179 18.37 -25.80 -5.44
C ARG A 179 17.52 -25.43 -6.66
N ALA A 180 16.41 -26.13 -6.91
CA ALA A 180 15.48 -25.79 -7.98
C ALA A 180 14.86 -24.40 -7.76
N GLN A 181 14.48 -24.05 -6.52
CA GLN A 181 14.01 -22.70 -6.18
C GLN A 181 15.09 -21.64 -6.40
N GLU A 182 16.35 -21.90 -6.04
CA GLU A 182 17.46 -20.97 -6.30
C GLU A 182 17.64 -20.70 -7.80
N LEU A 183 17.61 -21.76 -8.63
CA LEU A 183 17.71 -21.64 -10.08
C LEU A 183 16.52 -20.85 -10.66
N ALA A 184 15.30 -21.11 -10.18
CA ALA A 184 14.12 -20.34 -10.56
C ALA A 184 14.26 -18.85 -10.19
N ARG A 185 14.71 -18.50 -8.98
CA ARG A 185 14.98 -17.10 -8.58
C ARG A 185 16.03 -16.44 -9.47
N LEU A 186 17.12 -17.14 -9.80
CA LEU A 186 18.17 -16.63 -10.68
C LEU A 186 17.66 -16.36 -12.11
N GLN A 187 16.80 -17.22 -12.63
CA GLN A 187 16.15 -17.03 -13.91
C GLN A 187 15.18 -15.84 -13.87
N LEU A 188 14.28 -15.80 -12.90
CA LEU A 188 13.31 -14.72 -12.71
C LEU A 188 13.99 -13.35 -12.55
N ARG A 189 15.11 -13.26 -11.82
CA ARG A 189 15.91 -12.02 -11.72
C ARG A 189 16.32 -11.47 -13.07
N LYS A 190 16.73 -12.33 -14.01
CA LYS A 190 17.09 -11.92 -15.38
C LYS A 190 15.84 -11.53 -16.17
N GLU A 191 14.76 -12.31 -16.04
CA GLU A 191 13.52 -12.09 -16.79
C GLU A 191 12.78 -10.82 -16.38
N ARG A 192 12.87 -10.44 -15.10
CA ARG A 192 12.26 -9.25 -14.48
C ARG A 192 13.10 -7.97 -14.61
N ALA A 193 14.23 -8.00 -15.32
CA ALA A 193 15.13 -6.84 -15.46
C ALA A 193 14.48 -5.60 -16.12
N PHE A 194 13.32 -5.75 -16.78
CA PHE A 194 12.54 -4.63 -17.33
C PHE A 194 11.69 -3.90 -16.28
N GLN A 195 11.49 -4.49 -15.09
CA GLN A 195 10.68 -3.94 -14.02
C GLN A 195 11.47 -2.94 -13.18
N ASP A 196 10.76 -2.09 -12.44
CA ASP A 196 11.32 -1.32 -11.34
C ASP A 196 11.90 -2.32 -10.30
N PRO A 197 13.19 -2.21 -9.91
CA PRO A 197 13.78 -3.14 -8.95
C PRO A 197 13.26 -2.97 -7.52
N GLU A 198 12.78 -1.76 -7.16
CA GLU A 198 12.29 -1.45 -5.82
C GLU A 198 10.96 -0.65 -5.86
N PRO A 199 9.88 -1.21 -6.42
CA PRO A 199 8.58 -0.53 -6.47
C PRO A 199 8.09 -0.25 -5.05
N PHE A 200 7.79 1.03 -4.77
CA PHE A 200 7.47 1.51 -3.42
C PHE A 200 8.52 1.14 -2.35
N GLY A 201 9.79 0.95 -2.75
CA GLY A 201 10.89 0.61 -1.85
C GLY A 201 10.92 -0.86 -1.39
N PHE A 202 10.12 -1.74 -2.00
CA PHE A 202 10.18 -3.19 -1.77
C PHE A 202 10.95 -3.87 -2.91
N SER A 203 11.90 -4.74 -2.57
CA SER A 203 12.55 -5.57 -3.59
C SER A 203 11.55 -6.53 -4.23
N LEU A 204 11.78 -6.91 -5.49
CA LEU A 204 10.92 -7.87 -6.20
C LEU A 204 10.80 -9.21 -5.47
N GLU A 205 11.84 -9.63 -4.73
CA GLU A 205 11.80 -10.84 -3.89
C GLU A 205 10.87 -10.71 -2.68
N GLU A 206 10.80 -9.54 -2.03
CA GLU A 206 9.94 -9.31 -0.86
C GLU A 206 8.44 -9.25 -1.21
N LEU A 207 8.12 -9.08 -2.49
CA LEU A 207 6.74 -9.01 -2.99
C LEU A 207 6.07 -10.37 -3.14
N GLY A 208 6.82 -11.48 -3.08
CA GLY A 208 6.24 -12.82 -3.19
C GLY A 208 5.57 -13.08 -4.54
N LEU A 209 6.11 -12.52 -5.62
CA LEU A 209 5.51 -12.55 -6.97
C LEU A 209 5.25 -13.97 -7.50
N GLY A 210 6.01 -14.96 -7.06
CA GLY A 210 5.83 -16.38 -7.44
C GLY A 210 4.54 -17.01 -6.89
N PHE A 211 3.84 -16.34 -5.97
CA PHE A 211 2.55 -16.79 -5.41
C PHE A 211 1.34 -16.07 -6.02
N ASP A 212 1.55 -15.11 -6.92
CA ASP A 212 0.47 -14.41 -7.61
C ASP A 212 0.22 -15.04 -8.99
N ASP A 213 -0.91 -15.74 -9.13
CA ASP A 213 -1.23 -16.46 -10.36
C ASP A 213 -1.29 -15.56 -11.60
N ALA A 214 -1.65 -14.27 -11.46
CA ALA A 214 -1.73 -13.36 -12.59
C ALA A 214 -0.33 -12.96 -13.07
N VAL A 215 0.58 -12.70 -12.14
CA VAL A 215 2.00 -12.47 -12.45
C VAL A 215 2.62 -13.71 -13.07
N VAL A 216 2.45 -14.88 -12.45
CA VAL A 216 3.01 -16.16 -12.94
C VAL A 216 2.53 -16.47 -14.36
N ARG A 217 1.24 -16.33 -14.65
CA ARG A 217 0.70 -16.52 -16.01
C ARG A 217 1.26 -15.50 -17.00
N GLY A 218 1.35 -14.23 -16.62
CA GLY A 218 1.93 -13.19 -17.45
C GLY A 218 3.39 -13.47 -17.80
N GLU A 219 4.18 -13.91 -16.81
CA GLU A 219 5.59 -14.26 -16.99
C GLU A 219 5.76 -15.49 -17.90
N ALA A 220 4.91 -16.51 -17.75
CA ALA A 220 4.90 -17.67 -18.65
C ALA A 220 4.57 -17.26 -20.10
N GLN A 221 3.54 -16.43 -20.29
CA GLN A 221 3.21 -15.88 -21.61
C GLN A 221 4.37 -15.06 -22.19
N LEU A 222 5.06 -14.28 -21.36
CA LEU A 222 6.22 -13.50 -21.78
C LEU A 222 7.37 -14.39 -22.25
N ARG A 223 7.64 -15.52 -21.56
CA ARG A 223 8.62 -16.52 -21.98
C ARG A 223 8.27 -17.12 -23.34
N ASP A 224 7.00 -17.46 -23.57
CA ASP A 224 6.53 -17.97 -24.87
C ASP A 224 6.68 -16.93 -26.00
N LEU A 225 6.27 -15.68 -25.75
CA LEU A 225 6.39 -14.62 -26.74
C LEU A 225 7.87 -14.32 -27.09
N ARG A 226 8.77 -14.41 -26.11
CA ARG A 226 10.22 -14.20 -26.26
C ARG A 226 10.92 -15.30 -27.08
N LYS A 227 10.26 -16.42 -27.39
CA LYS A 227 10.78 -17.41 -28.36
C LYS A 227 10.90 -16.81 -29.77
N GLU A 228 10.02 -15.87 -30.14
CA GLU A 228 10.02 -15.17 -31.44
C GLU A 228 9.94 -13.64 -31.27
N PRO A 229 10.98 -13.00 -30.70
CA PRO A 229 10.87 -11.63 -30.18
C PRO A 229 10.64 -10.58 -31.27
N LYS A 230 11.16 -10.82 -32.48
CA LYS A 230 10.97 -9.91 -33.62
C LYS A 230 9.53 -9.86 -34.12
N LYS A 231 8.82 -10.99 -34.07
CA LYS A 231 7.41 -11.06 -34.49
C LYS A 231 6.48 -10.58 -33.39
N ASN A 232 6.84 -10.84 -32.14
CA ASN A 232 6.00 -10.60 -30.98
C ASN A 232 6.28 -9.29 -30.25
N ALA A 233 7.09 -8.38 -30.81
CA ALA A 233 7.58 -7.19 -30.11
C ALA A 233 6.47 -6.34 -29.45
N ALA A 234 5.37 -6.08 -30.15
CA ALA A 234 4.24 -5.33 -29.60
C ALA A 234 3.52 -6.09 -28.47
N ALA A 235 3.34 -7.40 -28.62
CA ALA A 235 2.72 -8.25 -27.60
C ALA A 235 3.61 -8.37 -26.36
N ILE A 236 4.93 -8.53 -26.55
CA ILE A 236 5.93 -8.52 -25.46
C ILE A 236 5.80 -7.24 -24.65
N LYS A 237 5.80 -6.08 -25.33
CA LYS A 237 5.69 -4.79 -24.63
C LYS A 237 4.37 -4.64 -23.87
N ALA A 238 3.26 -5.03 -24.47
CA ALA A 238 1.95 -5.01 -23.81
C ALA A 238 1.92 -5.90 -22.57
N THR A 239 2.42 -7.13 -22.66
CA THR A 239 2.50 -8.05 -21.52
C THR A 239 3.47 -7.55 -20.44
N GLU A 240 4.61 -6.96 -20.81
CA GLU A 240 5.54 -6.31 -19.85
C GLU A 240 4.87 -5.16 -19.09
N ASP A 241 4.08 -4.32 -19.78
CA ASP A 241 3.37 -3.21 -19.15
C ASP A 241 2.24 -3.71 -18.21
N GLU A 242 1.53 -4.77 -18.60
CA GLU A 242 0.53 -5.44 -17.77
C GLU A 242 1.13 -6.05 -16.50
N ILE A 243 2.24 -6.79 -16.62
CA ILE A 243 2.96 -7.35 -15.45
C ILE A 243 3.46 -6.22 -14.56
N SER A 244 4.05 -5.16 -15.14
CA SER A 244 4.55 -4.01 -14.37
C SER A 244 3.45 -3.34 -13.56
N LYS A 245 2.23 -3.24 -14.12
CA LYS A 245 1.06 -2.72 -13.40
C LYS A 245 0.66 -3.64 -12.24
N LEU A 246 0.60 -4.96 -12.46
CA LEU A 246 0.29 -5.94 -11.42
C LEU A 246 1.30 -5.89 -10.27
N VAL A 247 2.60 -5.89 -10.59
CA VAL A 247 3.69 -5.80 -9.60
C VAL A 247 3.59 -4.49 -8.80
N ARG A 248 3.32 -3.36 -9.47
CA ARG A 248 3.10 -2.08 -8.80
C ARG A 248 1.89 -2.11 -7.87
N ASP A 249 0.80 -2.78 -8.24
CA ASP A 249 -0.40 -2.93 -7.40
C ASP A 249 -0.14 -3.84 -6.18
N ILE A 250 0.65 -4.92 -6.34
CA ILE A 250 1.08 -5.79 -5.24
C ILE A 250 1.96 -4.99 -4.27
N ALA A 251 2.96 -4.26 -4.78
CA ALA A 251 3.83 -3.41 -3.98
C ALA A 251 3.04 -2.33 -3.24
N ARG A 252 2.04 -1.71 -3.88
CA ARG A 252 1.14 -0.74 -3.22
C ARG A 252 0.39 -1.36 -2.04
N LYS A 253 -0.22 -2.53 -2.24
CA LYS A 253 -0.95 -3.23 -1.16
C LYS A 253 -0.03 -3.59 0.00
N LYS A 254 1.20 -4.03 -0.30
CA LYS A 254 2.21 -4.32 0.72
C LYS A 254 2.64 -3.06 1.47
N ALA A 255 2.86 -1.94 0.76
CA ALA A 255 3.15 -0.65 1.38
C ALA A 255 2.03 -0.19 2.33
N ALA A 256 0.77 -0.33 1.93
CA ALA A 256 -0.37 0.00 2.77
C ALA A 256 -0.41 -0.83 4.06
N LEU A 257 -0.03 -2.12 4.01
CA LEU A 257 0.09 -2.97 5.21
C LEU A 257 1.30 -2.60 6.07
N ASP A 258 2.43 -2.22 5.47
CA ASP A 258 3.64 -1.78 6.19
C ASP A 258 3.42 -0.47 6.95
N ARG A 259 2.45 0.33 6.52
CA ARG A 259 2.02 1.59 7.13
C ARG A 259 1.04 1.44 8.30
N ALA A 260 0.84 0.23 8.84
CA ALA A 260 -0.08 -0.02 9.94
C ALA A 260 0.25 0.71 11.26
N PHE A 261 1.45 1.27 11.38
CA PHE A 261 1.84 2.12 12.51
C PHE A 261 1.25 3.53 12.44
N LEU A 262 0.77 3.96 11.26
CA LEU A 262 0.17 5.26 11.10
C LEU A 262 -1.18 5.34 11.81
N ASP A 263 -1.56 6.55 12.20
CA ASP A 263 -2.89 6.80 12.73
C ASP A 263 -3.94 6.35 11.69
N PRO A 264 -4.98 5.60 12.09
CA PRO A 264 -5.95 5.08 11.11
C PRO A 264 -6.77 6.17 10.42
N GLU A 265 -7.00 7.28 11.12
CA GLU A 265 -7.87 8.38 10.68
C GLU A 265 -7.26 9.79 10.88
N PRO A 266 -6.11 10.11 10.26
CA PRO A 266 -5.52 11.44 10.34
C PRO A 266 -6.50 12.50 9.83
N GLU A 267 -6.80 13.48 10.68
CA GLU A 267 -7.78 14.55 10.42
C GLU A 267 -9.15 14.01 9.92
N GLY A 268 -9.55 12.81 10.38
CA GLY A 268 -10.82 12.15 10.04
C GLY A 268 -10.86 11.43 8.68
N ARG A 269 -9.75 11.36 7.95
CA ARG A 269 -9.64 10.61 6.67
C ARG A 269 -8.99 9.26 6.87
N LEU A 270 -9.43 8.21 6.17
CA LEU A 270 -8.73 6.92 6.26
C LEU A 270 -7.34 7.06 5.69
N VAL A 271 -6.34 6.50 6.37
CA VAL A 271 -4.95 6.55 5.88
C VAL A 271 -4.80 5.95 4.47
N GLY A 272 -5.63 4.95 4.12
CA GLY A 272 -5.68 4.33 2.79
C GLY A 272 -6.33 5.19 1.69
N GLU A 273 -7.02 6.28 2.04
CA GLU A 273 -7.58 7.25 1.10
C GLU A 273 -6.61 8.41 0.82
N LEU A 274 -5.51 8.50 1.57
CA LEU A 274 -4.50 9.53 1.38
C LEU A 274 -3.57 9.17 0.21
N PRO A 275 -3.15 10.16 -0.61
CA PRO A 275 -2.24 9.96 -1.73
C PRO A 275 -0.78 9.84 -1.27
N LEU A 276 -0.50 9.07 -0.22
CA LEU A 276 0.85 8.89 0.36
C LEU A 276 1.84 8.30 -0.66
N ASP A 277 1.32 7.52 -1.61
CA ASP A 277 2.08 6.89 -2.70
C ASP A 277 2.57 7.87 -3.76
N GLU A 278 1.94 9.05 -3.85
CA GLU A 278 2.29 10.11 -4.80
C GLU A 278 3.23 11.14 -4.16
N ASP A 279 3.26 11.21 -2.83
CA ASP A 279 4.14 12.09 -2.09
C ASP A 279 5.57 11.53 -2.04
N LYS A 280 6.47 12.16 -2.80
CA LYS A 280 7.86 11.73 -2.90
C LYS A 280 8.61 11.80 -1.56
N SER A 281 8.25 12.73 -0.69
CA SER A 281 8.91 12.89 0.61
C SER A 281 8.48 11.76 1.55
N PHE A 282 7.19 11.44 1.55
CA PHE A 282 6.64 10.32 2.30
C PHE A 282 7.24 8.99 1.82
N VAL A 283 7.26 8.72 0.51
CA VAL A 283 7.86 7.49 -0.06
C VAL A 283 9.35 7.34 0.32
N ALA A 284 10.09 8.45 0.42
CA ALA A 284 11.48 8.43 0.88
C ALA A 284 11.60 8.07 2.37
N MET A 285 10.71 8.59 3.23
CA MET A 285 10.65 8.20 4.65
C MET A 285 10.31 6.71 4.80
N ASP A 286 9.35 6.24 4.02
CA ASP A 286 8.93 4.85 3.89
C ASP A 286 10.13 3.92 3.59
N THR A 287 10.92 4.30 2.59
CA THR A 287 12.14 3.58 2.19
C THR A 287 13.19 3.59 3.30
N LYS A 288 13.41 4.74 3.95
CA LYS A 288 14.34 4.89 5.07
C LYS A 288 13.93 4.03 6.26
N ARG A 289 12.64 3.98 6.60
CA ARG A 289 12.09 3.13 7.66
C ARG A 289 12.41 1.66 7.40
N ARG A 290 12.14 1.17 6.18
CA ARG A 290 12.48 -0.21 5.79
C ARG A 290 13.98 -0.49 5.87
N GLN A 291 14.83 0.45 5.46
CA GLN A 291 16.28 0.29 5.59
C GLN A 291 16.74 0.18 7.05
N LEU A 292 16.15 0.96 7.96
CA LEU A 292 16.43 0.87 9.40
C LEU A 292 16.00 -0.49 9.96
N LEU A 293 14.82 -0.98 9.58
CA LEU A 293 14.32 -2.30 9.98
C LEU A 293 15.19 -3.45 9.47
N ARG A 294 15.66 -3.39 8.21
CA ARG A 294 16.55 -4.40 7.63
C ARG A 294 17.92 -4.46 8.30
N ARG A 295 18.40 -3.34 8.83
CA ARG A 295 19.73 -3.22 9.47
C ARG A 295 19.72 -3.51 10.96
N ASP A 296 18.56 -3.84 11.54
CA ASP A 296 18.37 -4.03 12.98
C ASP A 296 18.92 -2.84 13.79
N GLU A 297 18.64 -1.62 13.31
CA GLU A 297 19.06 -0.37 13.95
C GLU A 297 18.24 -0.09 15.22
N ASP A 298 18.69 0.89 16.01
CA ASP A 298 18.03 1.30 17.25
C ASP A 298 16.51 1.58 17.05
N PRO A 299 15.62 0.85 17.76
CA PRO A 299 14.17 1.03 17.67
C PRO A 299 13.70 2.48 17.90
N SER A 300 14.46 3.26 18.67
CA SER A 300 14.17 4.66 18.93
C SER A 300 14.22 5.52 17.66
N LYS A 301 15.12 5.21 16.73
CA LYS A 301 15.22 5.91 15.44
C LYS A 301 14.04 5.57 14.53
N VAL A 302 13.59 4.31 14.56
CA VAL A 302 12.41 3.86 13.80
C VAL A 302 11.18 4.59 14.34
N LYS A 303 10.98 4.58 15.66
CA LYS A 303 9.84 5.23 16.29
C LYS A 303 9.79 6.75 16.02
N ALA A 304 10.93 7.44 16.12
CA ALA A 304 10.99 8.87 15.81
C ALA A 304 10.64 9.16 14.34
N LEU A 305 11.05 8.29 13.42
CA LEU A 305 10.67 8.40 12.01
C LEU A 305 9.18 8.08 11.78
N GLU A 306 8.63 7.10 12.49
CA GLU A 306 7.20 6.78 12.45
C GLU A 306 6.32 7.93 12.96
N GLU A 307 6.76 8.64 14.01
CA GLU A 307 6.12 9.87 14.51
C GLU A 307 6.15 10.99 13.45
N GLU A 308 7.31 11.23 12.81
CA GLU A 308 7.45 12.20 11.71
C GLU A 308 6.54 11.84 10.52
N MET A 309 6.46 10.55 10.16
CA MET A 309 5.58 10.06 9.10
C MET A 309 4.09 10.27 9.46
N ASN A 310 3.72 10.10 10.73
CA ASN A 310 2.38 10.41 11.20
C ASN A 310 2.04 11.90 11.04
N ASP A 311 2.96 12.79 11.44
CA ASP A 311 2.77 14.24 11.26
C ASP A 311 2.56 14.60 9.79
N VAL A 312 3.36 14.04 8.88
CA VAL A 312 3.18 14.26 7.43
C VAL A 312 1.84 13.72 6.92
N ALA A 313 1.37 12.57 7.42
CA ALA A 313 0.05 12.05 7.05
C ALA A 313 -1.08 13.00 7.50
N HIS A 314 -0.96 13.58 8.70
CA HIS A 314 -1.88 14.61 9.18
C HIS A 314 -1.82 15.89 8.33
N GLU A 315 -0.64 16.34 7.92
CA GLU A 315 -0.49 17.51 7.05
C GLU A 315 -1.15 17.28 5.67
N ILE A 316 -0.93 16.12 5.06
CA ILE A 316 -1.56 15.75 3.79
C ILE A 316 -3.10 15.71 3.95
N ALA A 317 -3.60 15.09 5.01
CA ALA A 317 -5.03 15.03 5.29
C ALA A 317 -5.65 16.42 5.49
N ARG A 318 -4.96 17.30 6.22
CA ARG A 318 -5.37 18.70 6.44
C ARG A 318 -5.39 19.50 5.14
N ALA A 319 -4.36 19.34 4.30
CA ALA A 319 -4.31 20.00 3.00
C ALA A 319 -5.45 19.55 2.06
N LEU A 320 -5.83 18.27 2.11
CA LEU A 320 -7.00 17.76 1.38
C LEU A 320 -8.31 18.34 1.92
N ASN A 321 -8.48 18.37 3.24
CA ASN A 321 -9.64 19.01 3.86
C ASN A 321 -9.75 20.49 3.46
N ALA A 322 -8.65 21.24 3.56
CA ALA A 322 -8.59 22.65 3.18
C ALA A 322 -9.03 22.91 1.73
N LYS A 323 -8.66 22.03 0.78
CA LYS A 323 -9.07 22.13 -0.62
C LYS A 323 -10.57 21.92 -0.83
N GLU A 324 -11.21 21.09 0.01
CA GLU A 324 -12.64 20.79 -0.07
C GLU A 324 -13.53 21.81 0.66
N ARG A 325 -12.95 22.74 1.44
CA ARG A 325 -13.71 23.68 2.29
C ARG A 325 -14.76 24.49 1.52
N LEU A 326 -14.46 24.89 0.28
CA LEU A 326 -15.40 25.64 -0.56
C LEU A 326 -16.63 24.82 -1.01
N ASP A 327 -16.61 23.50 -0.86
CA ASP A 327 -17.74 22.64 -1.23
C ASP A 327 -18.89 22.71 -0.21
N TYR A 328 -18.60 23.08 1.04
CA TYR A 328 -19.56 23.09 2.15
C TYR A 328 -19.55 24.35 3.01
N LEU A 329 -18.54 25.22 2.88
CA LEU A 329 -18.49 26.51 3.57
C LEU A 329 -18.88 27.66 2.66
N GLY A 330 -19.46 28.71 3.25
CA GLY A 330 -19.63 29.99 2.58
C GLY A 330 -18.29 30.58 2.14
N ALA A 331 -18.21 31.12 0.92
CA ALA A 331 -16.98 31.67 0.36
C ALA A 331 -16.48 32.93 1.09
N SER A 332 -17.39 33.67 1.75
CA SER A 332 -17.05 34.90 2.47
C SER A 332 -17.84 35.06 3.78
N PRO A 333 -17.54 34.25 4.82
CA PRO A 333 -18.19 34.34 6.12
C PRO A 333 -18.00 35.73 6.72
N CYS A 334 -19.09 36.41 7.06
CA CYS A 334 -19.09 37.81 7.50
C CYS A 334 -18.32 38.77 6.55
N GLY A 335 -18.26 38.46 5.25
CA GLY A 335 -17.56 39.25 4.24
C GLY A 335 -16.04 39.07 4.18
N VAL A 336 -15.46 38.24 5.06
CA VAL A 336 -14.04 37.86 5.03
C VAL A 336 -13.86 36.63 4.15
N LEU A 337 -12.88 36.61 3.24
CA LEU A 337 -12.66 35.45 2.38
C LEU A 337 -12.19 34.26 3.20
N LEU A 338 -12.69 33.06 2.86
CA LEU A 338 -12.39 31.83 3.59
C LEU A 338 -10.89 31.52 3.71
N GLU A 339 -10.10 31.86 2.68
CA GLU A 339 -8.64 31.70 2.65
C GLU A 339 -7.89 32.60 3.64
N ASP A 340 -8.51 33.69 4.08
CA ASP A 340 -7.92 34.67 5.01
C ASP A 340 -8.24 34.34 6.49
N LEU A 341 -9.04 33.29 6.73
CA LEU A 341 -9.41 32.84 8.07
C LEU A 341 -8.44 31.78 8.60
N PRO A 342 -7.99 31.86 9.87
CA PRO A 342 -7.06 30.90 10.46
C PRO A 342 -7.76 29.62 10.94
N LEU A 343 -8.53 28.96 10.05
CA LEU A 343 -9.37 27.81 10.40
C LEU A 343 -8.59 26.61 10.93
N ASP A 344 -7.37 26.40 10.42
CA ASP A 344 -6.49 25.30 10.86
C ASP A 344 -5.93 25.47 12.28
N LEU A 345 -6.02 26.67 12.85
CA LEU A 345 -5.62 26.95 14.24
C LEU A 345 -6.77 26.73 15.22
N ASP A 346 -8.01 26.63 14.73
CA ASP A 346 -9.19 26.43 15.56
C ASP A 346 -9.44 24.94 15.82
N GLN A 347 -9.29 24.53 17.08
CA GLN A 347 -9.43 23.12 17.47
C GLN A 347 -10.84 22.58 17.20
N GLU A 348 -11.87 23.34 17.54
CA GLU A 348 -13.27 22.93 17.36
C GLU A 348 -13.63 22.77 15.88
N PHE A 349 -13.17 23.69 15.03
CA PHE A 349 -13.31 23.57 13.58
C PHE A 349 -12.65 22.29 13.05
N ARG A 350 -11.40 21.99 13.47
CA ARG A 350 -10.70 20.76 13.03
C ARG A 350 -11.43 19.48 13.46
N GLU A 351 -11.96 19.44 14.67
CA GLU A 351 -12.75 18.30 15.17
C GLU A 351 -14.04 18.10 14.37
N LEU A 352 -14.75 19.19 14.05
CA LEU A 352 -15.93 19.16 13.20
C LEU A 352 -15.59 18.73 11.77
N GLU A 353 -14.47 19.19 11.21
CA GLU A 353 -13.99 18.83 9.87
C GLU A 353 -13.62 17.34 9.80
N ALA A 354 -12.96 16.81 10.83
CA ALA A 354 -12.67 15.39 10.95
C ALA A 354 -13.96 14.55 11.03
N LYS A 355 -14.93 14.98 11.84
CA LYS A 355 -16.26 14.34 11.95
C LYS A 355 -17.00 14.35 10.60
N ARG A 356 -16.90 15.45 9.84
CA ARG A 356 -17.47 15.57 8.49
C ARG A 356 -16.90 14.50 7.56
N GLN A 357 -15.58 14.30 7.56
CA GLN A 357 -14.94 13.28 6.72
C GLN A 357 -15.36 11.85 7.11
N GLN A 358 -15.49 11.56 8.41
CA GLN A 358 -16.01 10.27 8.88
C GLN A 358 -17.45 10.01 8.42
N LEU A 359 -18.33 11.03 8.51
CA LEU A 359 -19.73 10.91 8.14
C LEU A 359 -19.94 10.77 6.62
N ARG A 360 -19.10 11.41 5.80
CA ARG A 360 -19.17 11.37 4.34
C ARG A 360 -19.06 9.95 3.76
N ARG A 361 -18.46 9.02 4.50
CA ARG A 361 -18.27 7.62 4.08
C ARG A 361 -19.57 6.81 4.08
N ASP A 362 -20.57 7.21 4.88
CA ASP A 362 -21.84 6.50 4.99
C ASP A 362 -22.98 7.33 4.38
N PRO A 363 -23.52 6.93 3.20
CA PRO A 363 -24.64 7.61 2.56
C PRO A 363 -25.88 7.76 3.44
N ARG A 364 -26.06 6.90 4.46
CA ARG A 364 -27.22 6.93 5.36
C ARG A 364 -27.14 8.06 6.38
N ARG A 365 -25.97 8.67 6.59
CA ARG A 365 -25.74 9.71 7.59
C ARG A 365 -25.88 11.12 7.05
N LYS A 366 -26.56 11.30 5.92
CA LYS A 366 -26.72 12.60 5.26
C LYS A 366 -27.23 13.71 6.20
N ALA A 367 -28.22 13.43 7.04
CA ALA A 367 -28.74 14.43 7.99
C ALA A 367 -27.70 14.88 9.02
N ALA A 368 -26.89 13.95 9.54
CA ALA A 368 -25.80 14.29 10.47
C ALA A 368 -24.66 15.03 9.76
N LEU A 369 -24.43 14.75 8.46
CA LEU A 369 -23.47 15.48 7.64
C LEU A 369 -23.92 16.94 7.46
N GLU A 370 -25.19 17.16 7.11
CA GLU A 370 -25.78 18.51 6.98
C GLU A 370 -25.72 19.29 8.32
N GLU A 371 -25.94 18.62 9.46
CA GLU A 371 -25.80 19.23 10.79
C GLU A 371 -24.36 19.66 11.09
N VAL A 372 -23.37 18.81 10.77
CA VAL A 372 -21.95 19.14 10.95
C VAL A 372 -21.51 20.25 10.00
N GLU A 373 -21.97 20.26 8.75
CA GLU A 373 -21.68 21.33 7.79
C GLU A 373 -22.31 22.67 8.22
N ALA A 374 -23.50 22.65 8.82
CA ALA A 374 -24.09 23.84 9.44
C ALA A 374 -23.28 24.34 10.64
N ALA A 375 -22.82 23.42 11.51
CA ALA A 375 -21.96 23.76 12.65
C ALA A 375 -20.60 24.32 12.19
N LEU A 376 -20.01 23.77 11.13
CA LEU A 376 -18.78 24.27 10.51
C LEU A 376 -18.97 25.69 9.98
N ASN A 377 -20.07 25.98 9.27
CA ASN A 377 -20.39 27.34 8.84
C ASN A 377 -20.55 28.31 10.01
N ALA A 378 -21.30 27.92 11.04
CA ALA A 378 -21.49 28.76 12.23
C ALA A 378 -20.16 29.06 12.94
N ARG A 379 -19.29 28.05 13.10
CA ARG A 379 -17.95 28.23 13.68
C ARG A 379 -17.06 29.12 12.81
N THR A 380 -17.14 28.96 11.50
CA THR A 380 -16.41 29.79 10.54
C THR A 380 -16.83 31.26 10.64
N GLU A 381 -18.14 31.54 10.74
CA GLU A 381 -18.63 32.90 10.97
C GLU A 381 -18.18 33.46 12.33
N GLU A 382 -18.16 32.65 13.39
CA GLU A 382 -17.64 33.07 14.70
C GLU A 382 -16.16 33.47 14.63
N ILE A 383 -15.34 32.67 13.95
CA ILE A 383 -13.92 32.97 13.71
C ILE A 383 -13.78 34.28 12.92
N ALA A 384 -14.58 34.47 11.86
CA ALA A 384 -14.59 35.70 11.07
C ALA A 384 -14.98 36.93 11.90
N ARG A 385 -16.03 36.83 12.73
CA ARG A 385 -16.45 37.91 13.65
C ARG A 385 -15.35 38.26 14.64
N ARG A 386 -14.70 37.26 15.24
CA ARG A 386 -13.58 37.47 16.18
C ARG A 386 -12.40 38.17 15.50
N GLN A 387 -12.07 37.77 14.28
CA GLN A 387 -10.99 38.39 13.50
C GLN A 387 -11.30 39.85 13.15
N LEU A 388 -12.52 40.15 12.70
CA LEU A 388 -12.96 41.52 12.43
C LEU A 388 -12.93 42.37 13.70
N ALA A 389 -13.49 41.87 14.80
CA ALA A 389 -13.50 42.57 16.08
C ALA A 389 -12.09 42.91 16.59
N GLY A 390 -11.13 41.98 16.42
CA GLY A 390 -9.73 42.22 16.75
C GLY A 390 -9.01 43.24 15.85
N ASP A 391 -9.54 43.54 14.66
CA ASP A 391 -8.94 44.46 13.68
C ASP A 391 -9.58 45.87 13.71
N ARG A 392 -10.47 46.16 14.67
CA ARG A 392 -11.19 47.44 14.82
C ARG A 392 -10.39 48.59 15.44
N GLY A 393 -9.06 48.48 15.52
CA GLY A 393 -8.20 49.51 16.14
C GLY A 393 -8.16 50.88 15.43
N TYR A 394 -8.79 51.01 14.25
CA TYR A 394 -8.90 52.25 13.48
C TYR A 394 -10.15 53.07 13.84
N LEU A 395 -11.07 52.51 14.63
CA LEU A 395 -12.28 53.19 15.08
C LEU A 395 -11.97 54.10 16.28
N ASP A 396 -12.68 55.23 16.39
CA ASP A 396 -12.76 56.02 17.60
C ASP A 396 -13.28 55.13 18.75
N PRO A 397 -12.57 55.04 19.89
CA PRO A 397 -13.02 54.26 21.05
C PRO A 397 -14.39 54.66 21.61
N ALA A 398 -14.82 55.92 21.40
CA ALA A 398 -16.10 56.44 21.89
C ALA A 398 -16.79 57.37 20.88
N PRO A 399 -17.33 56.84 19.75
CA PRO A 399 -18.01 57.64 18.74
C PRO A 399 -19.19 58.40 19.34
N ALA A 400 -19.23 59.72 19.13
CA ALA A 400 -20.22 60.62 19.74
C ALA A 400 -20.35 60.48 21.29
N GLY A 401 -19.27 60.06 21.96
CA GLY A 401 -19.19 59.83 23.40
C GLY A 401 -19.62 58.44 23.86
N VAL A 402 -20.15 57.59 22.98
CA VAL A 402 -20.66 56.25 23.31
C VAL A 402 -19.56 55.21 23.10
N PRO A 403 -19.19 54.38 24.10
CA PRO A 403 -18.19 53.33 23.92
C PRO A 403 -18.56 52.33 22.82
N LEU A 404 -17.58 51.91 22.00
CA LEU A 404 -17.78 50.93 20.91
C LEU A 404 -18.44 49.62 21.38
N SER A 405 -18.22 49.21 22.64
CA SER A 405 -18.82 48.00 23.23
C SER A 405 -20.34 48.06 23.34
N LEU A 406 -20.93 49.27 23.38
CA LEU A 406 -22.38 49.47 23.43
C LEU A 406 -23.02 49.54 22.04
N LEU A 407 -22.21 49.74 20.99
CA LEU A 407 -22.72 49.91 19.64
C LEU A 407 -23.01 48.55 18.97
N PRO A 408 -24.14 48.39 18.27
CA PRO A 408 -24.50 47.15 17.60
C PRO A 408 -23.76 46.97 16.24
N LEU A 409 -22.44 47.21 16.21
CA LEU A 409 -21.62 47.20 14.99
C LEU A 409 -21.74 45.87 14.23
N GLU A 410 -21.85 44.76 14.97
CA GLU A 410 -21.98 43.41 14.39
C GLU A 410 -23.35 43.15 13.76
N LYS A 411 -24.35 44.00 13.97
CA LYS A 411 -25.71 43.84 13.41
C LYS A 411 -26.00 44.84 12.30
N ASP A 412 -25.17 45.87 12.14
CA ASP A 412 -25.35 46.89 11.11
C ASP A 412 -24.81 46.41 9.76
N ALA A 413 -25.71 46.23 8.79
CA ALA A 413 -25.34 45.71 7.47
C ALA A 413 -24.41 46.64 6.69
N SER A 414 -24.57 47.97 6.84
CA SER A 414 -23.72 48.97 6.20
C SER A 414 -22.30 48.92 6.75
N PHE A 415 -22.16 48.87 8.08
CA PHE A 415 -20.89 48.73 8.77
C PHE A 415 -20.17 47.44 8.37
N GLN A 416 -20.87 46.29 8.37
CA GLN A 416 -20.32 45.02 7.92
C GLN A 416 -19.81 45.07 6.46
N ALA A 417 -20.56 45.71 5.56
CA ALA A 417 -20.15 45.85 4.16
C ALA A 417 -18.88 46.69 4.01
N LEU A 418 -18.75 47.77 4.79
CA LEU A 418 -17.55 48.60 4.83
C LEU A 418 -16.36 47.85 5.45
N GLU A 419 -16.56 47.07 6.52
CA GLU A 419 -15.52 46.21 7.11
C GLU A 419 -15.03 45.16 6.11
N ALA A 420 -15.95 44.51 5.39
CA ALA A 420 -15.60 43.55 4.34
C ALA A 420 -14.79 44.22 3.22
N LYS A 421 -15.19 45.41 2.77
CA LYS A 421 -14.43 46.20 1.78
C LYS A 421 -13.04 46.56 2.29
N ARG A 422 -12.91 46.96 3.56
CA ARG A 422 -11.62 47.26 4.20
C ARG A 422 -10.73 46.02 4.24
N ALA A 423 -11.26 44.87 4.66
CA ALA A 423 -10.52 43.61 4.70
C ALA A 423 -9.95 43.24 3.33
N GLN A 424 -10.73 43.40 2.25
CA GLN A 424 -10.25 43.17 0.87
C GLN A 424 -9.13 44.14 0.48
N LEU A 425 -9.25 45.43 0.81
CA LEU A 425 -8.22 46.42 0.49
C LEU A 425 -6.91 46.16 1.23
N LYS A 426 -6.98 45.62 2.46
CA LYS A 426 -5.81 45.27 3.29
C LYS A 426 -4.94 44.16 2.71
N LYS A 427 -5.36 43.44 1.67
CA LYS A 427 -4.49 42.50 0.94
C LYS A 427 -3.28 43.18 0.31
N TYR A 428 -3.45 44.43 -0.13
CA TYR A 428 -2.38 45.23 -0.74
C TYR A 428 -2.30 46.61 -0.08
N PRO A 429 -1.89 46.68 1.19
CA PRO A 429 -2.08 47.88 2.02
C PRO A 429 -1.30 49.07 1.48
N GLN A 430 -0.12 48.84 0.90
CA GLN A 430 0.71 49.89 0.31
C GLN A 430 0.08 50.50 -0.95
N ARG A 431 -0.63 49.69 -1.76
CA ARG A 431 -1.29 50.17 -2.98
C ARG A 431 -2.62 50.85 -2.68
N ASN A 432 -3.32 50.35 -1.66
CA ASN A 432 -4.68 50.77 -1.32
C ASN A 432 -4.72 51.79 -0.16
N ALA A 433 -3.57 52.33 0.27
CA ALA A 433 -3.47 53.15 1.48
C ALA A 433 -4.42 54.37 1.54
N LYS A 434 -4.79 54.94 0.39
CA LYS A 434 -5.79 56.01 0.34
C LYS A 434 -7.20 55.45 0.53
N SER A 435 -7.59 54.46 -0.28
CA SER A 435 -8.91 53.83 -0.19
C SER A 435 -9.17 53.12 1.14
N ILE A 436 -8.14 52.61 1.81
CA ILE A 436 -8.25 52.08 3.18
C ILE A 436 -8.64 53.21 4.13
N ARG A 437 -7.94 54.36 4.09
CA ARG A 437 -8.28 55.53 4.91
C ARG A 437 -9.69 56.04 4.62
N ASP A 438 -10.04 56.19 3.35
CA ASP A 438 -11.39 56.64 2.97
C ASP A 438 -12.48 55.70 3.55
N VAL A 439 -12.26 54.38 3.53
CA VAL A 439 -13.20 53.41 4.14
C VAL A 439 -13.15 53.42 5.67
N GLU A 440 -12.00 53.65 6.28
CA GLU A 440 -11.86 53.80 7.74
C GLU A 440 -12.58 55.07 8.23
N ASP A 441 -12.56 56.16 7.46
CA ASP A 441 -13.33 57.38 7.72
C ASP A 441 -14.84 57.08 7.59
N ASP A 442 -15.28 56.42 6.51
CA ASP A 442 -16.68 55.99 6.34
C ASP A 442 -17.17 55.09 7.50
N LEU A 443 -16.30 54.21 8.02
CA LEU A 443 -16.59 53.34 9.16
C LEU A 443 -16.73 54.12 10.47
N ASN A 444 -15.87 55.13 10.69
CA ASN A 444 -15.98 56.01 11.85
C ASN A 444 -17.26 56.85 11.79
N ASP A 445 -17.60 57.39 10.61
CA ASP A 445 -18.83 58.14 10.40
C ASP A 445 -20.06 57.26 10.68
N ARG A 446 -20.08 56.02 10.16
CA ARG A 446 -21.19 55.09 10.45
C ARG A 446 -21.26 54.71 11.94
N ALA A 447 -20.12 54.60 12.63
CA ALA A 447 -20.11 54.36 14.07
C ALA A 447 -20.69 55.55 14.86
N VAL A 448 -20.42 56.79 14.43
CA VAL A 448 -21.04 58.01 14.97
C VAL A 448 -22.55 58.01 14.73
N GLU A 449 -23.00 57.69 13.51
CA GLU A 449 -24.43 57.57 13.20
C GLU A 449 -25.13 56.55 14.09
N LEU A 450 -24.54 55.36 14.27
CA LEU A 450 -25.08 54.32 15.15
C LEU A 450 -25.11 54.75 16.62
N ALA A 451 -24.14 55.53 17.08
CA ALA A 451 -24.15 56.10 18.42
C ALA A 451 -25.28 57.12 18.59
N ASP A 452 -25.53 57.97 17.60
CA ASP A 452 -26.63 58.93 17.60
C ASP A 452 -27.99 58.25 17.49
N GLU A 453 -28.13 57.22 16.64
CA GLU A 453 -29.33 56.36 16.55
C GLU A 453 -29.62 55.68 17.89
N LEU A 454 -28.60 55.12 18.55
CA LEU A 454 -28.74 54.48 19.87
C LEU A 454 -29.21 55.49 20.92
N LYS A 455 -28.60 56.68 20.97
CA LYS A 455 -29.02 57.76 21.87
C LYS A 455 -30.47 58.16 21.60
N ALA A 456 -30.85 58.38 20.35
CA ALA A 456 -32.23 58.73 19.98
C ALA A 456 -33.25 57.67 20.44
N VAL A 457 -32.99 56.39 20.16
CA VAL A 457 -33.86 55.28 20.57
C VAL A 457 -33.95 55.16 22.09
N GLU A 458 -32.86 55.42 22.82
CA GLU A 458 -32.86 55.38 24.28
C GLU A 458 -33.56 56.59 24.91
N ARG A 459 -33.44 57.78 24.33
CA ARG A 459 -34.12 59.02 24.74
C ARG A 459 -35.64 58.86 24.75
N GLU A 460 -36.21 58.28 23.70
CA GLU A 460 -37.66 58.07 23.55
C GLU A 460 -38.29 57.25 24.69
N LYS A 461 -37.49 56.45 25.41
CA LYS A 461 -37.98 55.56 26.46
C LYS A 461 -38.31 56.28 27.77
N PHE A 462 -37.75 57.46 28.01
CA PHE A 462 -37.87 58.15 29.31
C PHE A 462 -37.99 59.68 29.24
N LEU A 463 -37.53 60.32 28.17
CA LEU A 463 -37.63 61.78 28.06
C LEU A 463 -39.05 62.22 27.76
N ASN A 464 -39.46 63.32 28.39
CA ASN A 464 -40.68 64.02 28.07
C ASN A 464 -40.59 64.54 26.61
N PRO A 465 -41.55 64.20 25.73
CA PRO A 465 -41.54 64.64 24.34
C PRO A 465 -41.82 66.14 24.17
N LYS A 466 -42.40 66.80 25.18
CA LYS A 466 -42.76 68.23 25.15
C LYS A 466 -42.42 68.95 26.46
N PRO A 467 -41.13 69.09 26.84
CA PRO A 467 -40.73 69.86 28.00
C PRO A 467 -41.21 71.32 27.88
N ASN A 468 -41.93 71.82 28.88
CA ASN A 468 -42.56 73.15 28.87
C ASN A 468 -43.40 73.47 27.61
N GLY A 469 -43.92 72.43 26.93
CA GLY A 469 -44.71 72.55 25.70
C GLY A 469 -43.90 72.69 24.41
N VAL A 470 -42.58 72.78 24.48
CA VAL A 470 -41.65 72.81 23.35
C VAL A 470 -41.36 71.38 22.89
N PRO A 471 -41.48 71.02 21.61
CA PRO A 471 -41.05 69.71 21.11
C PRO A 471 -39.60 69.40 21.48
N ILE A 472 -39.30 68.19 21.94
CA ILE A 472 -37.94 67.82 22.38
C ILE A 472 -36.88 68.03 21.28
N ASP A 473 -37.26 67.88 20.01
CA ASP A 473 -36.39 68.11 18.85
C ASP A 473 -35.96 69.58 18.71
N ASP A 474 -36.74 70.52 19.25
CA ASP A 474 -36.46 71.96 19.25
C ASP A 474 -35.64 72.38 20.50
N VAL A 475 -35.41 71.47 21.45
CA VAL A 475 -34.60 71.73 22.64
C VAL A 475 -33.13 71.40 22.35
N PRO A 476 -32.17 72.30 22.63
CA PRO A 476 -30.76 72.11 22.27
C PRO A 476 -30.00 71.11 23.17
N ILE A 477 -30.61 69.97 23.49
CA ILE A 477 -30.03 68.92 24.35
C ILE A 477 -28.71 68.35 23.78
N ASN A 478 -28.58 68.30 22.45
CA ASN A 478 -27.37 67.79 21.77
C ASN A 478 -26.15 68.72 21.96
N ASN A 479 -26.38 70.00 22.27
CA ASN A 479 -25.33 70.99 22.49
C ASN A 479 -25.02 71.20 23.98
N ASP A 480 -25.81 70.62 24.89
CA ASP A 480 -25.63 70.74 26.33
C ASP A 480 -24.64 69.68 26.86
N GLY A 481 -23.48 70.14 27.33
CA GLY A 481 -22.45 69.27 27.92
C GLY A 481 -22.97 68.38 29.05
N PRO A 482 -23.60 68.94 30.10
CA PRO A 482 -24.15 68.16 31.21
C PRO A 482 -25.17 67.10 30.77
N PHE A 483 -26.07 67.44 29.85
CA PHE A 483 -27.04 66.48 29.32
C PHE A 483 -26.35 65.30 28.63
N ARG A 484 -25.35 65.56 27.78
CA ARG A 484 -24.57 64.50 27.11
C ARG A 484 -23.84 63.61 28.11
N ASP A 485 -23.23 64.18 29.14
CA ASP A 485 -22.52 63.40 30.16
C ASP A 485 -23.49 62.46 30.91
N MET A 486 -24.66 62.95 31.31
CA MET A 486 -25.71 62.13 31.95
C MET A 486 -26.26 61.06 31.01
N GLU A 487 -26.42 61.39 29.73
CA GLU A 487 -26.85 60.45 28.70
C GLU A 487 -25.88 59.28 28.54
N ILE A 488 -24.58 59.55 28.41
CA ILE A 488 -23.57 58.49 28.32
C ILE A 488 -23.52 57.66 29.60
N GLN A 489 -23.61 58.28 30.79
CA GLN A 489 -23.67 57.55 32.05
C GLN A 489 -24.90 56.63 32.14
N ARG A 490 -26.06 57.09 31.66
CA ARG A 490 -27.27 56.27 31.60
C ARG A 490 -27.05 55.06 30.68
N LEU A 491 -26.47 55.25 29.50
CA LEU A 491 -26.17 54.14 28.57
C LEU A 491 -25.27 53.09 29.21
N LEU A 492 -24.23 53.49 29.93
CA LEU A 492 -23.34 52.57 30.67
C LEU A 492 -24.08 51.81 31.77
N LEU A 493 -24.90 52.49 32.57
CA LEU A 493 -25.66 51.83 33.65
C LEU A 493 -26.68 50.82 33.12
N ARG A 494 -27.16 51.01 31.87
CA ARG A 494 -28.11 50.11 31.20
C ARG A 494 -27.52 48.76 30.81
N GLU A 495 -26.21 48.55 30.89
CA GLU A 495 -25.59 47.22 30.76
C GLU A 495 -26.07 46.26 31.87
N GLU A 496 -26.29 46.78 33.09
CA GLU A 496 -26.82 46.02 34.24
C GLU A 496 -28.11 46.67 34.79
N PRO A 497 -29.22 46.65 34.02
CA PRO A 497 -30.37 47.53 34.29
C PRO A 497 -31.11 47.17 35.58
N ILE A 498 -31.07 45.89 36.00
CA ILE A 498 -31.70 45.42 37.24
C ILE A 498 -30.92 45.94 38.46
N LYS A 499 -29.59 45.86 38.41
CA LYS A 499 -28.71 46.28 39.51
C LYS A 499 -28.68 47.80 39.64
N ASN A 500 -28.71 48.51 38.51
CA ASN A 500 -28.58 49.96 38.45
C ASN A 500 -29.94 50.69 38.40
N ALA A 501 -31.06 50.00 38.67
CA ALA A 501 -32.41 50.53 38.46
C ALA A 501 -32.65 51.90 39.13
N THR A 502 -32.26 52.07 40.40
CA THR A 502 -32.41 53.36 41.11
C THR A 502 -31.52 54.45 40.53
N ALA A 503 -30.28 54.13 40.16
CA ALA A 503 -29.36 55.10 39.56
C ALA A 503 -29.82 55.55 38.18
N ILE A 504 -30.36 54.62 37.38
CA ILE A 504 -30.97 54.91 36.08
C ILE A 504 -32.17 55.85 36.27
N SER A 505 -33.11 55.51 37.17
CA SER A 505 -34.28 56.37 37.43
C SER A 505 -33.88 57.78 37.86
N ASN A 506 -32.92 57.93 38.77
CA ASN A 506 -32.46 59.25 39.21
C ASN A 506 -31.82 60.05 38.07
N LEU A 507 -31.07 59.40 37.17
CA LEU A 507 -30.50 60.06 36.00
C LEU A 507 -31.58 60.44 34.98
N GLU A 508 -32.58 59.59 34.77
CA GLU A 508 -33.72 59.89 33.89
C GLU A 508 -34.50 61.11 34.38
N ASP A 509 -34.72 61.24 35.69
CA ASP A 509 -35.34 62.42 36.30
C ASP A 509 -34.47 63.67 36.10
N ALA A 510 -33.16 63.59 36.39
CA ALA A 510 -32.23 64.71 36.22
C ALA A 510 -32.10 65.17 34.76
N MET A 511 -32.13 64.23 33.81
CA MET A 511 -32.13 64.55 32.38
C MET A 511 -33.43 65.23 31.96
N ASN A 512 -34.59 64.80 32.47
CA ASN A 512 -35.87 65.46 32.22
C ASN A 512 -35.92 66.87 32.81
N GLU A 513 -35.39 67.08 34.02
CA GLU A 513 -35.25 68.41 34.62
C GLU A 513 -34.36 69.31 33.78
N ARG A 514 -33.22 68.80 33.30
CA ARG A 514 -32.32 69.56 32.43
C ARG A 514 -32.99 69.92 31.09
N ALA A 515 -33.77 69.01 30.51
CA ALA A 515 -34.54 69.30 29.30
C ALA A 515 -35.60 70.40 29.53
N LEU A 516 -36.25 70.43 30.70
CA LEU A 516 -37.18 71.50 31.08
C LEU A 516 -36.46 72.86 31.19
N GLU A 517 -35.28 72.91 31.82
CA GLU A 517 -34.47 74.13 31.91
C GLU A 517 -34.07 74.66 30.52
N LEU A 518 -33.59 73.77 29.65
CA LEU A 518 -33.19 74.15 28.29
C LEU A 518 -34.39 74.64 27.48
N ALA A 519 -35.55 73.99 27.58
CA ALA A 519 -36.78 74.44 26.93
C ALA A 519 -37.23 75.82 27.44
N ALA A 520 -37.06 76.10 28.73
CA ALA A 520 -37.38 77.42 29.30
C ALA A 520 -36.46 78.51 28.75
N ASN A 521 -35.18 78.20 28.51
CA ASN A 521 -34.23 79.14 27.89
C ASN A 521 -34.61 79.44 26.43
N VAL A 522 -34.99 78.43 25.65
CA VAL A 522 -35.48 78.62 24.27
C VAL A 522 -36.68 79.56 24.24
N LEU A 523 -37.68 79.31 25.11
CA LEU A 523 -38.87 80.18 25.22
C LEU A 523 -38.55 81.60 25.71
N ALA A 524 -37.45 81.79 26.44
CA ALA A 524 -37.01 83.10 26.92
C ALA A 524 -36.25 83.89 25.84
N GLU A 525 -35.54 83.21 24.93
CA GLU A 525 -34.86 83.82 23.79
C GLU A 525 -35.82 84.21 22.65
N GLU A 526 -36.99 83.56 22.56
CA GLU A 526 -38.05 83.88 21.59
C GLU A 526 -38.99 85.04 22.01
N ARG A 527 -38.82 85.58 23.22
CA ARG A 527 -39.61 86.71 23.76
C ARG A 527 -38.82 88.00 23.73
#